data_AF-A0A2H0NIP5-F1
#
_entry.id   AF-A0A2H0NIP5-F1
#
_cell.length_a   1.000
_cell.length_b   1.000
_cell.length_c   1.000
_cell.angle_alpha   90.00
_cell.angle_beta   90.00
_cell.angle_gamma   90.00
#
_symmetry.space_group_name_H-M   'P 1'
#
loop_
_entity.id
_entity.type
_entity.pdbx_description
1 polymer ?
#
loop_
_entity_poly.entity_id
_entity_poly.type
_entity_poly.pdbx_seq_one_letter_code
_entity_poly.pdbx_strand_id
1 'polypeptide(L)'
;MINIPIDSINQIRNLLEKAKSVLIVTGTKPDMDAISATLSLYLALSSTGKQVTVASPSQITVEFNRLVGVDKIIQTVNGSTGKNLIISFPYQEGSIEKVSYNIDNNIFNLVIEPREGYKLITPDDIKYSHSGGVTDVIFAINTSKLPDLENIYSENQTLFNSSPVINIDTSPENTQYGKVNIIETNMSSTSELIISLFSQLGINLDQDISSNLLAGIIYGSKNFTSPKTNAATFESAAICLRNGAKKINETIVNIPLTNSIPQTQDKQPKPVQFSVPFSKTSKPLSFKPQGKQTFNQFPPKNKAVPFSPKPNQVQQQSQQQNDKSAQTPSDWLKPKIYKGSTLL
;
A
#
# COMPACT_ATOMS: atom_id res chain seq x y z
N MET A 1 -18.61 6.53 -24.22
CA MET A 1 -17.77 6.93 -23.08
C MET A 1 -17.84 8.44 -22.95
N ILE A 2 -17.47 9.00 -21.79
CA ILE A 2 -17.38 10.45 -21.67
C ILE A 2 -16.08 10.97 -22.32
N ASN A 3 -16.04 12.26 -22.62
CA ASN A 3 -14.86 12.89 -23.20
C ASN A 3 -14.16 13.74 -22.13
N ILE A 4 -13.10 13.21 -21.53
CA ILE A 4 -12.26 14.00 -20.61
C ILE A 4 -11.50 15.05 -21.43
N PRO A 5 -11.39 16.31 -20.98
CA PRO A 5 -10.71 17.36 -21.71
C PRO A 5 -9.30 16.96 -22.15
N ILE A 6 -8.96 17.27 -23.41
CA ILE A 6 -7.68 16.88 -24.01
C ILE A 6 -6.47 17.44 -23.25
N ASP A 7 -6.59 18.64 -22.69
CA ASP A 7 -5.53 19.25 -21.89
C ASP A 7 -5.27 18.46 -20.61
N SER A 8 -6.32 18.01 -19.91
CA SER A 8 -6.20 17.14 -18.74
C SER A 8 -5.53 15.82 -19.10
N ILE A 9 -5.93 15.20 -20.22
CA ILE A 9 -5.33 13.96 -20.72
C ILE A 9 -3.84 14.15 -21.05
N ASN A 10 -3.47 15.26 -21.70
CA ASN A 10 -2.09 15.56 -22.03
C ASN A 10 -1.23 15.82 -20.79
N GLN A 11 -1.78 16.50 -19.78
CA GLN A 11 -1.10 16.69 -18.51
C GLN A 11 -0.88 15.36 -17.78
N ILE A 12 -1.90 14.51 -17.69
CA ILE A 12 -1.78 13.18 -17.07
C ILE A 12 -0.75 12.33 -17.81
N ARG A 13 -0.77 12.31 -19.14
CA ARG A 13 0.20 11.58 -19.96
C ARG A 13 1.63 12.04 -19.66
N ASN A 14 1.89 13.34 -19.64
CA ASN A 14 3.21 13.91 -19.33
C ASN A 14 3.69 13.54 -17.91
N LEU A 15 2.78 13.56 -16.93
CA LEU A 15 3.08 13.13 -15.57
C LEU A 15 3.42 11.64 -15.51
N LEU A 16 2.65 10.78 -16.18
CA LEU A 16 2.87 9.34 -16.21
C LEU A 16 4.13 8.93 -16.98
N GLU A 17 4.50 9.64 -18.06
CA GLU A 17 5.73 9.39 -18.81
C GLU A 17 6.98 9.62 -17.96
N LYS A 18 6.97 10.66 -17.12
CA LYS A 18 8.09 11.01 -16.24
C LYS A 18 8.11 10.19 -14.94
N ALA A 19 6.96 9.69 -14.50
CA ALA A 19 6.83 8.98 -13.24
C ALA A 19 7.42 7.57 -13.29
N LYS A 20 8.27 7.26 -12.30
CA LYS A 20 8.74 5.91 -11.96
C LYS A 20 7.95 5.34 -10.78
N SER A 21 7.50 6.18 -9.86
CA SER A 21 6.68 5.80 -8.71
C SER A 21 5.33 6.49 -8.71
N VAL A 22 4.28 5.73 -8.44
CA VAL A 22 2.89 6.19 -8.41
C VAL A 22 2.25 5.76 -7.09
N LEU A 23 1.59 6.69 -6.42
CA LEU A 23 0.73 6.39 -5.27
C LEU A 23 -0.72 6.53 -5.70
N ILE A 24 -1.54 5.52 -5.44
CA ILE A 24 -2.98 5.54 -5.66
C ILE A 24 -3.65 5.48 -4.30
N VAL A 25 -4.52 6.45 -4.01
CA VAL A 25 -5.21 6.57 -2.73
C VAL A 25 -6.71 6.67 -2.92
N THR A 26 -7.45 6.11 -1.98
CA THR A 26 -8.91 6.27 -1.86
C THR A 26 -9.26 6.58 -0.42
N GLY A 27 -10.33 7.36 -0.22
CA GLY A 27 -10.75 7.87 1.09
C GLY A 27 -11.24 6.81 2.08
N THR A 28 -11.77 7.29 3.20
CA THR A 28 -12.37 6.44 4.24
C THR A 28 -13.64 5.75 3.77
N LYS A 29 -13.89 4.56 4.32
CA LYS A 29 -15.04 3.69 4.00
C LYS A 29 -15.29 3.61 2.48
N PRO A 30 -14.26 3.24 1.70
CA PRO A 30 -14.40 3.16 0.26
C PRO A 30 -15.45 2.11 -0.06
N ASP A 31 -16.31 2.41 -1.02
CA ASP A 31 -17.30 1.45 -1.51
C ASP A 31 -16.71 0.55 -2.61
N MET A 32 -17.53 -0.39 -3.12
CA MET A 32 -17.10 -1.33 -4.15
C MET A 32 -16.62 -0.62 -5.42
N ASP A 33 -17.22 0.51 -5.78
CA ASP A 33 -16.82 1.28 -6.95
C ASP A 33 -15.47 1.97 -6.75
N ALA A 34 -15.27 2.61 -5.59
CA ALA A 34 -14.01 3.24 -5.22
C ALA A 34 -12.84 2.24 -5.25
N ILE A 35 -13.01 1.07 -4.63
CA ILE A 35 -11.98 0.02 -4.62
C ILE A 35 -11.77 -0.55 -6.03
N SER A 36 -12.84 -0.79 -6.79
CA SER A 36 -12.75 -1.31 -8.16
C SER A 36 -11.97 -0.37 -9.07
N ALA A 37 -12.28 0.93 -9.05
CA ALA A 37 -11.58 1.96 -9.81
C ALA A 37 -10.10 2.05 -9.41
N THR A 38 -9.84 2.07 -8.10
CA THR A 38 -8.49 2.13 -7.52
C THR A 38 -7.63 0.94 -7.94
N LEU A 39 -8.15 -0.29 -7.79
CA LEU A 39 -7.41 -1.51 -8.13
C LEU A 39 -7.20 -1.67 -9.63
N SER A 40 -8.15 -1.22 -10.45
CA SER A 40 -8.01 -1.23 -11.90
C SER A 40 -6.87 -0.32 -12.37
N LEU A 41 -6.75 0.86 -11.77
CA LEU A 41 -5.61 1.76 -11.99
C LEU A 41 -4.30 1.15 -11.49
N TYR A 42 -4.32 0.50 -10.33
CA TYR A 42 -3.16 -0.21 -9.80
C TYR A 42 -2.64 -1.28 -10.77
N LEU A 43 -3.51 -2.16 -11.27
CA LEU A 43 -3.15 -3.23 -12.21
C LEU A 43 -2.60 -2.65 -13.51
N ALA A 44 -3.29 -1.68 -14.10
CA ALA A 44 -2.91 -1.05 -15.37
C ALA A 44 -1.55 -0.34 -15.29
N LEU A 45 -1.28 0.39 -14.21
CA LEU A 45 0.00 1.07 -14.05
C LEU A 45 1.12 0.10 -13.66
N SER A 46 0.82 -0.95 -12.90
CA SER A 46 1.80 -1.98 -12.54
C SER A 46 2.29 -2.77 -13.75
N SER A 47 1.42 -3.04 -14.74
CA SER A 47 1.82 -3.71 -15.98
C SER A 47 2.79 -2.88 -16.84
N THR A 48 2.94 -1.59 -16.57
CA THR A 48 3.93 -0.73 -17.27
C THR A 48 5.32 -0.73 -16.63
N GLY A 49 5.54 -1.54 -15.58
CA GLY A 49 6.83 -1.64 -14.88
C GLY A 49 7.11 -0.50 -13.90
N LYS A 50 6.12 0.35 -13.60
CA LYS A 50 6.23 1.41 -12.59
C LYS A 50 6.07 0.83 -11.19
N GLN A 51 6.64 1.50 -10.19
CA GLN A 51 6.41 1.18 -8.79
C GLN A 51 5.08 1.80 -8.36
N VAL A 52 4.04 0.98 -8.21
CA VAL A 52 2.70 1.46 -7.85
C VAL A 52 2.36 1.00 -6.44
N THR A 53 2.05 1.94 -5.58
CA THR A 53 1.54 1.70 -4.22
C THR A 53 0.07 2.08 -4.18
N VAL A 54 -0.77 1.24 -3.59
CA VAL A 54 -2.20 1.52 -3.38
C VAL A 54 -2.51 1.55 -1.89
N ALA A 55 -3.21 2.58 -1.42
CA ALA A 55 -3.50 2.75 0.00
C ALA A 55 -4.91 3.32 0.27
N SER A 56 -5.49 2.93 1.39
CA SER A 56 -6.75 3.47 1.93
C SER A 56 -6.67 3.53 3.45
N PRO A 57 -7.12 4.60 4.12
CA PRO A 57 -7.08 4.68 5.59
C PRO A 57 -7.98 3.62 6.25
N SER A 58 -8.96 3.09 5.51
CA SER A 58 -9.92 2.11 6.03
C SER A 58 -9.44 0.68 5.82
N GLN A 59 -9.80 -0.19 6.77
CA GLN A 59 -9.60 -1.63 6.62
C GLN A 59 -10.50 -2.19 5.53
N ILE A 60 -9.88 -2.85 4.57
CA ILE A 60 -10.56 -3.56 3.50
C ILE A 60 -11.17 -4.84 4.08
N THR A 61 -12.50 -4.96 4.00
CA THR A 61 -13.23 -6.10 4.54
C THR A 61 -13.35 -7.23 3.51
N VAL A 62 -13.91 -8.37 3.94
CA VAL A 62 -14.10 -9.55 3.08
C VAL A 62 -15.05 -9.33 1.89
N GLU A 63 -15.84 -8.25 1.90
CA GLU A 63 -16.74 -7.91 0.79
C GLU A 63 -15.95 -7.67 -0.52
N PHE A 64 -14.73 -7.15 -0.42
CA PHE A 64 -13.87 -6.84 -1.55
C PHE A 64 -12.99 -8.01 -2.02
N ASN A 65 -13.03 -9.17 -1.35
CA ASN A 65 -12.14 -10.33 -1.61
C ASN A 65 -12.18 -10.85 -3.04
N ARG A 66 -13.21 -10.46 -3.82
CA ARG A 66 -13.40 -10.90 -5.20
C ARG A 66 -12.71 -9.98 -6.21
N LEU A 67 -12.25 -8.81 -5.78
CA LEU A 67 -11.50 -7.89 -6.62
C LEU A 67 -10.03 -8.32 -6.71
N VAL A 68 -9.48 -8.28 -7.91
CA VAL A 68 -8.08 -8.64 -8.14
C VAL A 68 -7.18 -7.54 -7.59
N GLY A 69 -6.20 -7.92 -6.78
CA GLY A 69 -5.23 -7.02 -6.16
C GLY A 69 -5.69 -6.39 -4.83
N VAL A 70 -6.82 -6.81 -4.28
CA VAL A 70 -7.35 -6.30 -3.01
C VAL A 70 -6.37 -6.46 -1.84
N ASP A 71 -5.54 -7.51 -1.86
CA ASP A 71 -4.49 -7.79 -0.89
C ASP A 71 -3.32 -6.78 -0.93
N LYS A 72 -3.28 -5.92 -1.96
CA LYS A 72 -2.23 -4.91 -2.14
C LYS A 72 -2.52 -3.59 -1.45
N ILE A 73 -3.75 -3.38 -0.98
CA ILE A 73 -4.16 -2.13 -0.33
C ILE A 73 -3.58 -2.07 1.07
N ILE A 74 -2.69 -1.11 1.29
CA ILE A 74 -2.10 -0.84 2.60
C ILE A 74 -2.86 0.28 3.33
N GLN A 75 -2.83 0.26 4.66
CA GLN A 75 -3.55 1.24 5.49
C GLN A 75 -2.75 2.50 5.79
N THR A 76 -1.44 2.41 5.62
CA THR A 76 -0.51 3.49 5.90
C THR A 76 0.48 3.57 4.76
N VAL A 77 0.83 4.78 4.35
CA VAL A 77 1.93 5.00 3.38
C VAL A 77 3.29 5.06 4.10
N ASN A 78 3.27 4.92 5.43
CA ASN A 78 4.45 4.94 6.28
C ASN A 78 5.35 3.74 6.01
N GLY A 79 6.48 3.99 5.34
CA GLY A 79 7.69 3.18 5.55
C GLY A 79 7.87 1.90 4.78
N SER A 80 7.37 1.79 3.56
CA SER A 80 7.98 0.87 2.58
C SER A 80 8.84 1.55 1.53
N THR A 81 8.74 2.88 1.38
CA THR A 81 9.52 3.65 0.38
C THR A 81 10.24 4.87 0.95
N GLY A 82 9.96 5.24 2.21
CA GLY A 82 10.55 6.40 2.87
C GLY A 82 12.02 6.20 3.19
N LYS A 83 12.90 7.01 2.59
CA LYS A 83 14.34 6.98 2.89
C LYS A 83 14.69 7.44 4.30
N ASN A 84 13.81 8.22 4.95
CA ASN A 84 14.08 8.85 6.23
C ASN A 84 13.39 8.08 7.35
N LEU A 85 14.13 7.67 8.37
CA LEU A 85 13.57 7.18 9.63
C LEU A 85 13.15 8.39 10.50
N ILE A 86 11.91 8.36 11.00
CA ILE A 86 11.39 9.30 12.00
C ILE A 86 11.21 8.54 13.31
N ILE A 87 11.70 9.15 14.40
CA ILE A 87 11.54 8.68 15.77
C ILE A 87 10.79 9.77 16.53
N SER A 88 9.61 9.45 17.07
CA SER A 88 8.70 10.39 17.71
C SER A 88 8.37 9.94 19.14
N PHE A 89 8.26 10.90 20.06
CA PHE A 89 7.85 10.69 21.46
C PHE A 89 7.20 11.97 22.01
N PRO A 90 6.41 11.91 23.10
CA PRO A 90 5.78 13.09 23.70
C PRO A 90 6.82 14.13 24.12
N TYR A 91 6.64 15.38 23.66
CA TYR A 91 7.53 16.49 23.95
C TYR A 91 6.89 17.50 24.89
N GLN A 92 7.62 17.91 25.92
CA GLN A 92 7.28 19.07 26.76
C GLN A 92 8.35 20.16 26.55
N GLU A 93 7.93 21.42 26.47
CA GLU A 93 8.87 22.52 26.24
C GLU A 93 9.94 22.59 27.34
N GLY A 94 11.22 22.59 26.94
CA GLY A 94 12.36 22.60 27.86
C GLY A 94 12.74 21.26 28.49
N SER A 95 12.03 20.17 28.17
CA SER A 95 12.28 18.83 28.72
C SER A 95 13.56 18.15 28.23
N ILE A 96 14.13 18.62 27.11
CA ILE A 96 15.35 18.05 26.53
C ILE A 96 16.50 19.00 26.82
N GLU A 97 17.53 18.48 27.49
CA GLU A 97 18.79 19.20 27.72
C GLU A 97 19.66 19.15 26.48
N LYS A 98 19.79 17.95 25.87
CA LYS A 98 20.68 17.74 24.73
C LYS A 98 20.22 16.59 23.83
N VAL A 99 20.44 16.76 22.53
CA VAL A 99 20.31 15.71 21.52
C VAL A 99 21.67 15.53 20.86
N SER A 100 22.20 14.31 20.87
CA SER A 100 23.48 13.98 20.27
C SER A 100 23.42 12.62 19.57
N TYR A 101 24.48 12.27 18.84
CA TYR A 101 24.60 10.95 18.24
C TYR A 101 26.02 10.41 18.42
N ASN A 102 26.14 9.09 18.43
CA ASN A 102 27.42 8.40 18.34
C ASN A 102 27.27 7.13 17.49
N ILE A 103 28.39 6.58 17.04
CA ILE A 103 28.42 5.32 16.31
C ILE A 103 29.33 4.39 17.12
N ASP A 104 28.79 3.26 17.58
CA ASP A 104 29.53 2.24 18.33
C ASP A 104 29.28 0.87 17.71
N ASN A 105 30.34 0.10 17.43
CA ASN A 105 30.25 -1.23 16.82
C ASN A 105 29.33 -1.29 15.59
N ASN A 106 29.41 -0.27 14.71
CA ASN A 106 28.56 -0.11 13.52
C ASN A 106 27.06 0.10 13.81
N ILE A 107 26.72 0.48 15.04
CA ILE A 107 25.37 0.84 15.48
C ILE A 107 25.31 2.36 15.62
N PHE A 108 24.38 3.01 14.91
CA PHE A 108 24.09 4.43 15.08
C PHE A 108 23.19 4.63 16.30
N ASN A 109 23.68 5.35 17.30
CA ASN A 109 22.96 5.67 18.52
C ASN A 109 22.53 7.15 18.49
N LEU A 110 21.22 7.40 18.52
CA LEU A 110 20.66 8.71 18.83
C LEU A 110 20.48 8.81 20.35
N VAL A 111 21.14 9.79 20.98
CA VAL A 111 21.12 9.99 22.43
C VAL A 111 20.32 11.25 22.76
N ILE A 112 19.26 11.06 23.54
CA ILE A 112 18.40 12.13 24.02
C ILE A 112 18.61 12.24 25.54
N GLU A 113 19.16 13.36 25.98
CA GLU A 113 19.41 13.66 27.39
C GLU A 113 18.26 14.55 27.90
N PRO A 114 17.36 14.02 28.74
CA PRO A 114 16.29 14.81 29.33
C PRO A 114 16.84 15.71 30.44
N ARG A 115 16.26 16.90 30.61
CA ARG A 115 16.58 17.80 31.72
C ARG A 115 16.06 17.20 33.03
N GLU A 116 16.80 17.40 34.12
CA GLU A 116 16.38 16.99 35.46
C GLU A 116 14.99 17.52 35.82
N GLY A 117 14.19 16.69 36.50
CA GLY A 117 12.83 17.03 36.91
C GLY A 117 11.73 16.75 35.88
N TYR A 118 12.07 16.34 34.65
CA TYR A 118 11.12 15.92 33.63
C TYR A 118 10.94 14.41 33.57
N LYS A 119 9.81 13.95 33.00
CA LYS A 119 9.52 12.53 32.79
C LYS A 119 10.56 11.92 31.85
N LEU A 120 11.13 10.78 32.22
CA LEU A 120 12.00 9.99 31.36
C LEU A 120 11.20 9.42 30.17
N ILE A 121 11.82 9.43 28.99
CA ILE A 121 11.28 8.80 27.79
C ILE A 121 11.45 7.28 27.95
N THR A 122 10.34 6.55 27.93
CA THR A 122 10.34 5.09 28.00
C THR A 122 10.23 4.47 26.60
N PRO A 123 10.61 3.19 26.40
CA PRO A 123 10.43 2.53 25.11
C PRO A 123 8.99 2.57 24.60
N ASP A 124 8.00 2.53 25.50
CA ASP A 124 6.57 2.60 25.15
C ASP A 124 6.14 3.99 24.65
N ASP A 125 6.91 5.04 24.96
CA ASP A 125 6.67 6.39 24.46
C ASP A 125 7.22 6.58 23.03
N ILE A 126 8.07 5.67 22.54
CA ILE A 126 8.76 5.80 21.25
C ILE A 126 7.92 5.20 20.12
N LYS A 127 7.65 6.02 19.12
CA LYS A 127 7.01 5.63 17.87
C LYS A 127 8.00 5.77 16.72
N TYR A 128 8.05 4.75 15.87
CA TYR A 128 8.83 4.76 14.64
C TYR A 128 7.90 4.98 13.46
N SER A 129 8.29 5.90 12.57
CA SER A 129 7.70 6.02 11.24
C SER A 129 8.80 6.28 10.23
N HIS A 130 8.47 6.27 8.95
CA HIS A 130 9.42 6.63 7.90
C HIS A 130 8.76 7.67 6.99
N SER A 131 9.55 8.62 6.52
CA SER A 131 9.12 9.66 5.60
C SER A 131 10.08 9.79 4.42
N GLY A 132 9.76 10.65 3.46
CA GLY A 132 10.59 10.86 2.28
C GLY A 132 10.51 9.73 1.27
N GLY A 133 9.34 9.07 1.19
CA GLY A 133 9.03 8.22 0.04
C GLY A 133 8.90 9.13 -1.17
N VAL A 134 9.63 8.83 -2.24
CA VAL A 134 9.55 9.64 -3.45
C VAL A 134 8.43 9.05 -4.30
N THR A 135 7.31 9.75 -4.37
CA THR A 135 6.24 9.47 -5.32
C THR A 135 6.26 10.54 -6.39
N ASP A 136 6.34 10.15 -7.66
CA ASP A 136 6.37 11.14 -8.74
C ASP A 136 4.98 11.68 -9.08
N VAL A 137 3.92 10.89 -8.85
CA VAL A 137 2.52 11.31 -9.07
C VAL A 137 1.57 10.56 -8.13
N ILE A 138 0.57 11.28 -7.63
CA ILE A 138 -0.48 10.71 -6.76
C ILE A 138 -1.79 10.70 -7.53
N PHE A 139 -2.50 9.58 -7.55
CA PHE A 139 -3.89 9.50 -7.97
C PHE A 139 -4.78 9.39 -6.74
N ALA A 140 -5.66 10.37 -6.54
CA ALA A 140 -6.71 10.31 -5.53
C ALA A 140 -8.03 9.94 -6.21
N ILE A 141 -8.54 8.76 -5.86
CA ILE A 141 -9.71 8.15 -6.49
C ILE A 141 -10.88 8.25 -5.52
N ASN A 142 -12.03 8.70 -6.02
CA ASN A 142 -13.30 8.75 -5.29
C ASN A 142 -13.17 9.42 -3.90
N THR A 143 -12.43 10.52 -3.86
CA THR A 143 -12.11 11.24 -2.62
C THR A 143 -12.43 12.71 -2.83
N SER A 144 -13.46 13.21 -2.14
CA SER A 144 -13.97 14.56 -2.37
C SER A 144 -13.08 15.64 -1.76
N LYS A 145 -12.46 15.36 -0.62
CA LYS A 145 -11.60 16.32 0.08
C LYS A 145 -10.31 15.64 0.50
N LEU A 146 -9.20 16.35 0.37
CA LEU A 146 -7.89 15.81 0.74
C LEU A 146 -7.80 15.31 2.22
N PRO A 147 -8.44 15.97 3.21
CA PRO A 147 -8.53 15.45 4.57
C PRO A 147 -9.25 14.10 4.73
N ASP A 148 -10.09 13.68 3.77
CA ASP A 148 -10.82 12.40 3.83
C ASP A 148 -9.91 11.17 3.65
N LEU A 149 -8.62 11.41 3.34
CA LEU A 149 -7.56 10.39 3.35
C LEU A 149 -6.99 10.12 4.75
N GLU A 150 -7.44 10.85 5.78
CA GLU A 150 -7.03 10.69 7.19
C GLU A 150 -5.50 10.58 7.37
N ASN A 151 -5.03 9.51 8.02
CA ASN A 151 -3.63 9.25 8.34
C ASN A 151 -2.74 9.23 7.10
N ILE A 152 -3.25 8.77 5.95
CA ILE A 152 -2.49 8.80 4.69
C ILE A 152 -2.11 10.24 4.34
N TYR A 153 -3.01 11.20 4.50
CA TYR A 153 -2.71 12.60 4.23
C TYR A 153 -2.01 13.29 5.41
N SER A 154 -2.55 13.17 6.63
CA SER A 154 -2.09 13.93 7.79
C SER A 154 -0.63 13.61 8.17
N GLU A 155 -0.19 12.37 7.95
CA GLU A 155 1.18 11.90 8.23
C GLU A 155 2.13 12.10 7.04
N ASN A 156 1.61 12.40 5.83
CA ASN A 156 2.39 12.54 4.60
C ASN A 156 2.17 13.89 3.89
N GLN A 157 1.84 14.97 4.60
CA GLN A 157 1.54 16.28 4.00
C GLN A 157 2.66 16.78 3.07
N THR A 158 3.93 16.57 3.43
CA THR A 158 5.07 16.94 2.56
C THR A 158 5.04 16.21 1.22
N LEU A 159 4.60 14.94 1.19
CA LEU A 159 4.43 14.17 -0.04
C LEU A 159 3.36 14.80 -0.93
N PHE A 160 2.17 15.06 -0.37
CA PHE A 160 1.06 15.66 -1.09
C PHE A 160 1.34 17.10 -1.57
N ASN A 161 2.22 17.82 -0.87
CA ASN A 161 2.64 19.17 -1.27
C ASN A 161 3.74 19.17 -2.35
N SER A 162 4.53 18.10 -2.48
CA SER A 162 5.66 18.02 -3.41
C SER A 162 5.35 17.23 -4.67
N SER A 163 4.43 16.26 -4.60
CA SER A 163 4.02 15.42 -5.72
C SER A 163 2.72 15.94 -6.34
N PRO A 164 2.62 16.01 -7.69
CA PRO A 164 1.38 16.38 -8.36
C PRO A 164 0.27 15.35 -8.07
N VAL A 165 -0.88 15.85 -7.66
CA VAL A 165 -2.09 15.05 -7.40
C VAL A 165 -3.03 15.10 -8.61
N ILE A 166 -3.50 13.95 -9.06
CA ILE A 166 -4.56 13.77 -10.03
C ILE A 166 -5.79 13.31 -9.25
N ASN A 167 -6.81 14.15 -9.17
CA ASN A 167 -8.04 13.91 -8.42
C ASN A 167 -9.15 13.46 -9.39
N ILE A 168 -9.69 12.26 -9.17
CA ILE A 168 -10.71 11.63 -10.01
C ILE A 168 -11.88 11.24 -9.12
N ASP A 169 -13.05 11.85 -9.36
CA ASP A 169 -14.23 11.66 -8.51
C ASP A 169 -15.52 11.92 -9.29
N THR A 170 -16.65 11.46 -8.78
CA THR A 170 -17.99 11.72 -9.30
C THR A 170 -18.88 12.50 -8.31
N SER A 171 -18.34 12.83 -7.14
CA SER A 171 -19.04 13.62 -6.12
C SER A 171 -19.15 15.11 -6.50
N PRO A 172 -20.35 15.73 -6.37
CA PRO A 172 -20.50 17.17 -6.51
C PRO A 172 -19.86 17.96 -5.35
N GLU A 173 -19.55 17.32 -4.23
CA GLU A 173 -18.92 17.93 -3.06
C GLU A 173 -17.38 17.97 -3.14
N ASN A 174 -16.82 17.54 -4.27
CA ASN A 174 -15.37 17.48 -4.46
C ASN A 174 -14.77 18.90 -4.53
N THR A 175 -13.68 19.13 -3.79
CA THR A 175 -13.05 20.45 -3.66
C THR A 175 -11.97 20.73 -4.70
N GLN A 176 -11.79 19.85 -5.69
CA GLN A 176 -10.87 20.01 -6.82
C GLN A 176 -9.43 20.32 -6.39
N TYR A 177 -8.93 19.59 -5.39
CA TYR A 177 -7.62 19.84 -4.77
C TYR A 177 -6.41 19.33 -5.57
N GLY A 178 -6.63 18.66 -6.71
CA GLY A 178 -5.58 18.13 -7.55
C GLY A 178 -4.92 19.19 -8.43
N LYS A 179 -3.71 18.90 -8.91
CA LYS A 179 -3.11 19.60 -10.05
C LYS A 179 -3.92 19.37 -11.33
N VAL A 180 -4.42 18.14 -11.50
CA VAL A 180 -5.41 17.78 -12.51
C VAL A 180 -6.65 17.26 -11.80
N ASN A 181 -7.82 17.77 -12.15
CA ASN A 181 -9.10 17.36 -11.58
C ASN A 181 -10.01 16.84 -12.69
N ILE A 182 -10.46 15.60 -12.56
CA ILE A 182 -11.45 14.97 -13.44
C ILE A 182 -12.68 14.66 -12.59
N ILE A 183 -13.63 15.59 -12.56
CA ILE A 183 -14.82 15.51 -11.70
C ILE A 183 -16.07 15.43 -12.57
N GLU A 184 -16.76 14.29 -12.53
CA GLU A 184 -17.88 14.00 -13.45
C GLU A 184 -19.14 13.60 -12.68
N THR A 185 -19.92 14.61 -12.31
CA THR A 185 -21.05 14.46 -11.37
C THR A 185 -22.27 13.74 -11.93
N ASN A 186 -22.35 13.63 -13.27
CA ASN A 186 -23.45 12.97 -13.98
C ASN A 186 -23.23 11.47 -14.20
N MET A 187 -22.07 10.93 -13.81
CA MET A 187 -21.78 9.50 -13.95
C MET A 187 -22.36 8.68 -12.80
N SER A 188 -22.73 7.43 -13.07
CA SER A 188 -23.17 6.49 -12.04
C SER A 188 -22.02 5.92 -11.21
N SER A 189 -20.80 5.89 -11.74
CA SER A 189 -19.65 5.30 -11.08
C SER A 189 -18.32 5.94 -11.51
N THR A 190 -17.36 5.97 -10.60
CA THR A 190 -15.96 6.33 -10.85
C THR A 190 -15.27 5.28 -11.73
N SER A 191 -15.72 4.01 -11.72
CA SER A 191 -15.22 2.98 -12.64
C SER A 191 -15.48 3.30 -14.12
N GLU A 192 -16.64 3.87 -14.48
CA GLU A 192 -16.90 4.36 -15.86
C GLU A 192 -15.93 5.49 -16.25
N LEU A 193 -15.57 6.33 -15.29
CA LEU A 193 -14.63 7.43 -15.49
C LEU A 193 -13.21 6.90 -15.75
N ILE A 194 -12.80 5.87 -15.01
CA ILE A 194 -11.52 5.18 -15.24
C ILE A 194 -11.47 4.51 -16.62
N ILE A 195 -12.56 3.91 -17.11
CA ILE A 195 -12.62 3.34 -18.47
C ILE A 195 -12.40 4.42 -19.52
N SER A 196 -13.07 5.57 -19.36
CA SER A 196 -12.93 6.71 -20.28
C SER A 196 -11.49 7.23 -20.28
N LEU A 197 -10.87 7.34 -19.09
CA LEU A 197 -9.47 7.71 -18.92
C LEU A 197 -8.52 6.71 -19.61
N PHE A 198 -8.71 5.42 -19.40
CA PHE A 198 -7.91 4.37 -20.03
C PHE A 198 -7.99 4.41 -21.55
N SER A 199 -9.20 4.56 -22.09
CA SER A 199 -9.39 4.67 -23.54
C SER A 199 -8.64 5.88 -24.12
N GLN A 200 -8.65 7.03 -23.46
CA GLN A 200 -7.98 8.25 -23.96
C GLN A 200 -6.46 8.26 -23.72
N LEU A 201 -5.98 7.53 -22.71
CA LEU A 201 -4.55 7.30 -22.47
C LEU A 201 -3.96 6.19 -23.36
N GLY A 202 -4.79 5.40 -24.04
CA GLY A 202 -4.34 4.23 -24.81
C GLY A 202 -3.91 3.06 -23.94
N ILE A 203 -4.49 2.94 -22.74
CA ILE A 203 -4.25 1.84 -21.81
C ILE A 203 -5.21 0.69 -22.17
N ASN A 204 -4.65 -0.48 -22.44
CA ASN A 204 -5.42 -1.68 -22.75
C ASN A 204 -6.02 -2.28 -21.47
N LEU A 205 -7.26 -2.77 -21.58
CA LEU A 205 -7.91 -3.50 -20.50
C LEU A 205 -7.70 -4.99 -20.70
N ASP A 206 -7.18 -5.67 -19.69
CA ASP A 206 -7.18 -7.12 -19.64
C ASP A 206 -8.43 -7.64 -18.89
N GLN A 207 -8.51 -8.96 -18.73
CA GLN A 207 -9.62 -9.64 -18.08
C GLN A 207 -9.82 -9.19 -16.62
N ASP A 208 -8.73 -8.97 -15.88
CA ASP A 208 -8.76 -8.72 -14.44
C ASP A 208 -9.12 -7.25 -14.17
N ILE A 209 -8.50 -6.32 -14.91
CA ILE A 209 -8.88 -4.90 -14.93
C ILE A 209 -10.35 -4.76 -15.31
N SER A 210 -10.78 -5.44 -16.38
CA SER A 210 -12.16 -5.36 -16.86
C SER A 210 -13.17 -5.94 -15.87
N SER A 211 -12.81 -7.00 -15.14
CA SER A 211 -13.67 -7.61 -14.13
C SER A 211 -13.85 -6.71 -12.91
N ASN A 212 -12.76 -6.07 -12.44
CA ASN A 212 -12.83 -5.07 -11.38
C ASN A 212 -13.73 -3.89 -11.80
N LEU A 213 -13.47 -3.27 -12.96
CA LEU A 213 -14.27 -2.14 -13.45
C LEU A 213 -15.75 -2.49 -13.62
N LEU A 214 -16.05 -3.69 -14.13
CA LEU A 214 -17.44 -4.14 -14.27
C LEU A 214 -18.14 -4.25 -12.90
N ALA A 215 -17.44 -4.72 -11.86
CA ALA A 215 -17.99 -4.78 -10.51
C ALA A 215 -18.32 -3.39 -9.96
N GLY A 216 -17.42 -2.42 -10.15
CA GLY A 216 -17.66 -1.03 -9.78
C GLY A 216 -18.83 -0.39 -10.54
N ILE A 217 -18.93 -0.63 -11.86
CA ILE A 217 -20.08 -0.17 -12.66
C ILE A 217 -21.39 -0.75 -12.12
N ILE A 218 -21.45 -2.07 -11.88
CA ILE A 218 -22.66 -2.71 -11.37
C ILE A 218 -23.04 -2.12 -10.01
N TYR A 219 -22.06 -1.89 -9.13
CA TYR A 219 -22.33 -1.28 -7.83
C TYR A 219 -22.82 0.18 -7.95
N GLY A 220 -22.06 1.06 -8.58
CA GLY A 220 -22.37 2.50 -8.66
C GLY A 220 -23.66 2.79 -9.45
N SER A 221 -23.94 2.01 -10.49
CA SER A 221 -25.19 2.10 -11.25
C SER A 221 -26.39 1.44 -10.57
N LYS A 222 -26.21 0.82 -9.39
CA LYS A 222 -27.23 0.01 -8.71
C LYS A 222 -27.82 -1.05 -9.63
N ASN A 223 -26.94 -1.83 -10.25
CA ASN A 223 -27.26 -2.81 -11.29
C ASN A 223 -28.05 -2.16 -12.45
N PHE A 224 -27.55 -1.04 -12.97
CA PHE A 224 -28.11 -0.29 -14.09
C PHE A 224 -29.52 0.31 -13.84
N THR A 225 -29.94 0.44 -12.58
CA THR A 225 -31.24 1.03 -12.21
C THR A 225 -31.15 2.47 -11.69
N SER A 226 -29.93 2.98 -11.45
CA SER A 226 -29.71 4.37 -11.05
C SER A 226 -30.21 5.34 -12.12
N PRO A 227 -30.81 6.49 -11.76
CA PRO A 227 -31.24 7.51 -12.72
C PRO A 227 -30.07 8.15 -13.50
N LYS A 228 -28.83 8.02 -13.01
CA LYS A 228 -27.63 8.46 -13.74
C LYS A 228 -27.18 7.49 -14.83
N THR A 229 -27.69 6.26 -14.82
CA THR A 229 -27.38 5.23 -15.82
C THR A 229 -27.80 5.72 -17.20
N ASN A 230 -26.87 5.71 -18.14
CA ASN A 230 -27.12 6.17 -19.51
C ASN A 230 -26.39 5.29 -20.54
N ALA A 231 -26.46 5.66 -21.82
CA ALA A 231 -25.83 4.90 -22.90
C ALA A 231 -24.32 4.67 -22.68
N ALA A 232 -23.60 5.64 -22.11
CA ALA A 232 -22.18 5.51 -21.81
C ALA A 232 -21.92 4.48 -20.70
N THR A 233 -22.84 4.30 -19.75
CA THR A 233 -22.76 3.26 -18.71
C THR A 233 -22.83 1.86 -19.32
N PHE A 234 -23.81 1.63 -20.21
CA PHE A 234 -23.95 0.36 -20.91
C PHE A 234 -22.79 0.09 -21.87
N GLU A 235 -22.27 1.14 -22.53
CA GLU A 235 -21.08 1.03 -23.38
C GLU A 235 -19.85 0.64 -22.55
N SER A 236 -19.65 1.26 -21.38
CA SER A 236 -18.55 0.93 -20.47
C SER A 236 -18.62 -0.52 -20.01
N ALA A 237 -19.82 -1.01 -19.63
CA ALA A 237 -20.03 -2.41 -19.29
C ALA A 237 -19.76 -3.34 -20.49
N ALA A 238 -20.18 -2.96 -21.70
CA ALA A 238 -19.91 -3.72 -22.92
C ALA A 238 -18.41 -3.79 -23.23
N ILE A 239 -17.65 -2.70 -23.03
CA ILE A 239 -16.20 -2.68 -23.16
C ILE A 239 -15.56 -3.67 -22.18
N CYS A 240 -15.97 -3.67 -20.91
CA CYS A 240 -15.46 -4.64 -19.94
C CYS A 240 -15.73 -6.10 -20.39
N LEU A 241 -16.97 -6.40 -20.79
CA LEU A 241 -17.35 -7.75 -21.23
C LEU A 241 -16.57 -8.20 -22.49
N ARG A 242 -16.34 -7.29 -23.45
CA ARG A 242 -15.53 -7.58 -24.64
C ARG A 242 -14.07 -7.92 -24.29
N ASN A 243 -13.53 -7.31 -23.23
CA ASN A 243 -12.19 -7.59 -22.72
C ASN A 243 -12.17 -8.77 -21.72
N GLY A 244 -13.24 -9.57 -21.69
CA GLY A 244 -13.28 -10.82 -20.93
C GLY A 244 -13.73 -10.67 -19.48
N ALA A 245 -14.28 -9.52 -19.07
CA ALA A 245 -14.79 -9.35 -17.72
C ALA A 245 -15.77 -10.47 -17.34
N LYS A 246 -15.56 -11.05 -16.17
CA LYS A 246 -16.47 -12.06 -15.61
C LYS A 246 -17.35 -11.39 -14.59
N LYS A 247 -18.66 -11.63 -14.68
CA LYS A 247 -19.58 -11.20 -13.63
C LYS A 247 -19.18 -11.89 -12.34
N ILE A 248 -18.91 -11.10 -11.33
CA ILE A 248 -18.69 -11.60 -9.99
C ILE A 248 -20.05 -12.10 -9.50
N ASN A 249 -20.31 -13.40 -9.56
CA ASN A 249 -21.58 -13.93 -9.09
C ASN A 249 -21.71 -13.63 -7.60
N GLU A 250 -22.76 -12.88 -7.23
CA GLU A 250 -23.32 -12.82 -5.88
C GLU A 250 -23.95 -14.17 -5.52
N THR A 251 -23.24 -15.27 -5.72
CA THR A 251 -23.59 -16.48 -4.97
C THR A 251 -23.22 -16.15 -3.54
N ILE A 252 -24.20 -15.59 -2.82
CA ILE A 252 -24.25 -15.56 -1.38
C ILE A 252 -23.82 -16.95 -0.98
N VAL A 253 -22.66 -17.10 -0.34
CA VAL A 253 -22.44 -18.28 0.48
C VAL A 253 -23.40 -18.06 1.64
N ASN A 254 -24.67 -18.40 1.43
CA ASN A 254 -25.61 -18.66 2.50
C ASN A 254 -25.06 -19.93 3.13
N ILE A 255 -24.04 -19.78 3.97
CA ILE A 255 -23.94 -20.66 5.11
C ILE A 255 -25.04 -20.12 6.01
N PRO A 256 -26.23 -20.75 6.08
CA PRO A 256 -27.16 -20.36 7.12
C PRO A 256 -26.41 -20.52 8.43
N LEU A 257 -26.24 -19.42 9.17
CA LEU A 257 -26.00 -19.48 10.60
C LEU A 257 -27.28 -20.04 11.22
N THR A 258 -27.48 -21.36 11.09
CA THR A 258 -28.49 -22.07 11.85
C THR A 258 -28.01 -22.07 13.30
N ASN A 259 -28.38 -21.01 14.02
CA ASN A 259 -28.52 -21.08 15.47
C ASN A 259 -29.72 -21.99 15.76
N SER A 260 -29.49 -23.28 15.63
CA SER A 260 -30.36 -24.33 16.13
C SER A 260 -29.43 -25.43 16.61
N ILE A 261 -28.94 -25.28 17.84
CA ILE A 261 -28.43 -26.40 18.61
C ILE A 261 -29.55 -27.44 18.58
N PRO A 262 -29.33 -28.67 18.08
CA PRO A 262 -30.34 -29.70 18.15
C PRO A 262 -30.62 -29.97 19.63
N GLN A 263 -31.80 -29.61 20.11
CA GLN A 263 -32.32 -30.17 21.34
C GLN A 263 -32.60 -31.65 21.05
N THR A 264 -31.68 -32.50 21.45
CA THR A 264 -31.92 -33.95 21.51
C THR A 264 -33.03 -34.17 22.53
N GLN A 265 -34.24 -34.47 22.05
CA GLN A 265 -35.26 -35.09 22.88
C GLN A 265 -34.75 -36.46 23.31
N ASP A 266 -34.65 -36.68 24.62
CA ASP A 266 -34.44 -37.99 25.21
C ASP A 266 -35.54 -38.95 24.74
N LYS A 267 -35.21 -39.77 23.74
CA LYS A 267 -35.91 -41.02 23.47
C LYS A 267 -34.94 -42.15 23.76
N GLN A 268 -35.24 -42.91 24.81
CA GLN A 268 -34.47 -44.08 25.18
C GLN A 268 -34.27 -45.02 23.98
N PRO A 269 -33.04 -45.50 23.74
CA PRO A 269 -32.77 -46.41 22.64
C PRO A 269 -33.37 -47.79 22.91
N LYS A 270 -34.15 -48.32 21.96
CA LYS A 270 -34.49 -49.75 21.92
C LYS A 270 -33.26 -50.56 21.49
N PRO A 271 -33.00 -51.74 22.07
CA PRO A 271 -31.85 -52.55 21.69
C PRO A 271 -32.02 -53.10 20.27
N VAL A 272 -30.99 -52.89 19.44
CA VAL A 272 -30.89 -53.44 18.09
C VAL A 272 -30.09 -54.75 18.16
N GLN A 273 -30.67 -55.85 17.69
CA GLN A 273 -29.94 -57.12 17.55
C GLN A 273 -29.05 -57.08 16.31
N PHE A 274 -27.75 -57.35 16.49
CA PHE A 274 -26.79 -57.47 15.40
C PHE A 274 -26.61 -58.94 15.00
N SER A 275 -26.89 -59.26 13.73
CA SER A 275 -26.42 -60.49 13.09
C SER A 275 -25.27 -60.16 12.13
N VAL A 276 -24.08 -60.68 12.42
CA VAL A 276 -22.88 -60.54 11.57
C VAL A 276 -22.73 -61.74 10.64
N PRO A 277 -22.50 -61.54 9.33
CA PRO A 277 -21.86 -62.55 8.50
C PRO A 277 -20.35 -62.30 8.45
N PHE A 278 -19.57 -63.24 8.99
CA PHE A 278 -18.13 -63.31 8.81
C PHE A 278 -17.81 -63.76 7.37
N SER A 279 -16.96 -63.00 6.67
CA SER A 279 -16.15 -63.50 5.56
C SER A 279 -14.69 -63.22 5.87
N LYS A 280 -13.94 -64.30 6.14
CA LYS A 280 -12.49 -64.32 6.29
C LYS A 280 -11.88 -64.35 4.90
N THR A 281 -11.19 -63.30 4.47
CA THR A 281 -9.89 -63.35 3.76
C THR A 281 -9.42 -61.95 3.40
N SER A 282 -8.40 -61.45 4.09
CA SER A 282 -7.50 -60.44 3.52
C SER A 282 -6.06 -60.87 3.82
N LYS A 283 -5.28 -61.08 2.76
CA LYS A 283 -3.82 -61.23 2.86
C LYS A 283 -3.23 -59.84 3.15
N PRO A 284 -2.25 -59.71 4.07
CA PRO A 284 -1.59 -58.43 4.29
C PRO A 284 -0.67 -58.09 3.12
N LEU A 285 -0.74 -56.85 2.63
CA LEU A 285 0.25 -56.31 1.68
C LEU A 285 1.62 -56.22 2.37
N SER A 286 2.61 -56.90 1.78
CA SER A 286 4.01 -56.81 2.20
C SER A 286 4.72 -55.72 1.41
N PHE A 287 5.18 -54.65 2.07
CA PHE A 287 6.05 -53.65 1.47
C PHE A 287 7.51 -54.13 1.53
N LYS A 288 8.18 -54.28 0.38
CA LYS A 288 9.63 -54.45 0.28
C LYS A 288 10.28 -53.08 0.10
N PRO A 289 11.22 -52.64 0.96
CA PRO A 289 11.99 -51.43 0.73
C PRO A 289 12.99 -51.67 -0.40
N GLN A 290 12.88 -50.89 -1.48
CA GLN A 290 13.90 -50.84 -2.53
C GLN A 290 15.00 -49.84 -2.15
N GLY A 291 16.24 -50.32 -2.20
CA GLY A 291 17.38 -49.55 -2.70
C GLY A 291 18.07 -48.57 -1.76
N LYS A 292 19.18 -49.02 -1.16
CA LYS A 292 20.28 -48.16 -0.69
C LYS A 292 20.80 -47.34 -1.88
N GLN A 293 20.79 -46.01 -1.79
CA GLN A 293 21.71 -45.18 -2.54
C GLN A 293 22.78 -44.64 -1.60
N THR A 294 24.01 -45.08 -1.84
CA THR A 294 25.23 -44.65 -1.18
C THR A 294 26.07 -43.84 -2.16
N PHE A 295 26.50 -42.66 -1.69
CA PHE A 295 27.70 -41.89 -2.02
C PHE A 295 27.82 -41.18 -3.39
N ASN A 296 28.04 -39.85 -3.36
CA ASN A 296 29.42 -39.32 -3.41
C ASN A 296 29.56 -37.81 -3.08
N GLN A 297 30.42 -37.57 -2.08
CA GLN A 297 31.50 -36.58 -1.99
C GLN A 297 31.24 -35.11 -2.41
N PHE A 298 31.26 -34.23 -1.39
CA PHE A 298 31.51 -32.80 -1.54
C PHE A 298 32.97 -32.53 -1.96
N PRO A 299 33.24 -31.60 -2.90
CA PRO A 299 34.60 -31.18 -3.20
C PRO A 299 35.25 -30.37 -2.05
N PRO A 300 36.58 -30.40 -1.90
CA PRO A 300 37.29 -29.84 -0.76
C PRO A 300 37.41 -28.30 -0.80
N LYS A 301 37.56 -27.73 0.41
CA LYS A 301 37.88 -26.32 0.69
C LYS A 301 39.08 -25.84 -0.13
N ASN A 302 38.89 -24.83 -0.97
CA ASN A 302 39.99 -24.10 -1.57
C ASN A 302 40.61 -23.13 -0.55
N LYS A 303 41.94 -23.18 -0.48
CA LYS A 303 42.81 -22.45 0.44
C LYS A 303 42.74 -20.94 0.19
N ALA A 304 42.75 -20.18 1.28
CA ALA A 304 42.89 -18.73 1.28
C ALA A 304 44.23 -18.30 0.65
N VAL A 305 44.16 -17.28 -0.22
CA VAL A 305 45.34 -16.57 -0.73
C VAL A 305 45.51 -15.30 0.11
N PRO A 306 46.71 -14.97 0.63
CA PRO A 306 46.92 -13.75 1.40
C PRO A 306 46.87 -12.52 0.48
N PHE A 307 46.02 -11.56 0.79
CA PHE A 307 46.03 -10.23 0.17
C PHE A 307 46.96 -9.32 0.98
N SER A 308 48.01 -8.80 0.34
CA SER A 308 48.91 -7.79 0.90
C SER A 308 48.47 -6.39 0.43
N PRO A 309 48.17 -5.43 1.32
CA PRO A 309 47.86 -4.07 0.91
C PRO A 309 49.13 -3.28 0.56
N LYS A 310 49.11 -2.61 -0.61
CA LYS A 310 50.06 -1.53 -0.95
C LYS A 310 49.52 -0.19 -0.43
N PRO A 311 50.38 0.72 0.07
CA PRO A 311 49.97 2.04 0.56
C PRO A 311 49.91 3.07 -0.57
N ASN A 312 48.90 3.95 -0.56
CA ASN A 312 48.91 5.24 -1.27
C ASN A 312 48.28 6.29 -0.34
N GLN A 313 49.12 7.16 0.23
CA GLN A 313 49.36 8.55 -0.18
C GLN A 313 48.21 9.51 0.14
N VAL A 314 48.38 10.17 1.28
CA VAL A 314 47.62 11.33 1.77
C VAL A 314 48.05 12.57 0.97
N GLN A 315 47.10 13.30 0.40
CA GLN A 315 47.31 14.69 -0.03
C GLN A 315 46.55 15.64 0.89
N GLN A 316 47.32 16.51 1.53
CA GLN A 316 46.88 17.68 2.30
C GLN A 316 46.50 18.81 1.32
N GLN A 317 45.40 19.51 1.61
CA GLN A 317 45.24 20.91 1.22
C GLN A 317 44.62 21.70 2.37
N SER A 318 45.17 22.88 2.57
CA SER A 318 45.08 23.74 3.74
C SER A 318 44.48 25.11 3.39
N GLN A 319 43.68 25.62 4.35
CA GLN A 319 43.43 27.04 4.71
C GLN A 319 42.60 27.95 3.79
N GLN A 320 41.59 28.62 4.36
CA GLN A 320 41.74 29.98 4.94
C GLN A 320 40.47 30.47 5.67
N GLN A 321 40.68 31.05 6.84
CA GLN A 321 39.71 31.78 7.68
C GLN A 321 39.60 33.25 7.24
N ASN A 322 38.46 33.88 7.53
CA ASN A 322 38.36 35.33 7.72
C ASN A 322 37.32 35.64 8.82
N ASP A 323 37.73 36.44 9.79
CA ASP A 323 36.96 36.93 10.94
C ASP A 323 35.95 38.03 10.59
N LYS A 324 34.80 38.05 11.28
CA LYS A 324 34.03 39.28 11.63
C LYS A 324 33.02 38.99 12.76
N SER A 325 33.06 39.84 13.78
CA SER A 325 32.20 39.89 14.97
C SER A 325 30.77 40.39 14.70
N ALA A 326 29.73 39.74 15.26
CA ALA A 326 28.53 40.34 15.88
C ALA A 326 27.39 39.32 16.17
N GLN A 327 26.79 39.46 17.37
CA GLN A 327 25.44 39.05 17.83
C GLN A 327 25.04 37.56 17.82
N THR A 328 24.66 37.04 18.99
CA THR A 328 24.14 35.68 19.18
C THR A 328 22.78 35.51 18.48
N PRO A 329 22.63 34.58 17.51
CA PRO A 329 21.38 34.37 16.79
C PRO A 329 20.28 33.76 17.67
N SER A 330 19.01 34.03 17.33
CA SER A 330 17.79 33.48 17.97
C SER A 330 17.67 31.95 17.96
N ASP A 331 18.60 31.26 17.29
CA ASP A 331 18.71 29.81 17.15
C ASP A 331 19.61 29.15 18.23
N TRP A 332 20.01 29.89 19.25
CA TRP A 332 20.86 29.38 20.34
C TRP A 332 20.16 28.32 21.21
N LEU A 333 18.83 28.42 21.36
CA LEU A 333 18.01 27.53 22.20
C LEU A 333 17.51 26.28 21.47
N LYS A 334 17.77 26.14 20.16
CA LYS A 334 17.42 24.93 19.43
C LYS A 334 18.54 23.90 19.57
N PRO A 335 18.23 22.61 19.80
CA PRO A 335 19.26 21.58 19.92
C PRO A 335 20.07 21.50 18.62
N LYS A 336 21.36 21.81 18.72
CA LYS A 336 22.33 21.70 17.62
C LYS A 336 22.96 20.31 17.67
N ILE A 337 22.95 19.60 16.55
CA ILE A 337 23.59 18.29 16.42
C ILE A 337 25.10 18.53 16.26
N TYR A 338 25.89 18.22 17.29
CA TYR A 338 27.35 18.29 17.24
C TYR A 338 27.91 16.96 16.73
N LYS A 339 28.81 17.05 15.73
CA LYS A 339 29.58 15.89 15.25
C LYS A 339 30.76 15.66 16.18
N GLY A 340 30.80 14.54 16.89
CA GLY A 340 32.01 14.08 17.57
C GLY A 340 33.01 13.56 16.53
N SER A 341 34.15 14.23 16.37
CA SER A 341 35.30 13.65 15.68
C SER A 341 35.94 12.60 16.57
N THR A 342 35.74 11.32 16.28
CA THR A 342 36.53 10.25 16.90
C THR A 342 37.64 9.87 15.92
N LEU A 343 38.84 10.40 16.18
CA LEU A 343 40.08 9.76 15.77
C LEU A 343 40.28 8.56 16.69
N LEU A 344 40.34 7.36 16.13
CA LEU A 344 41.27 6.29 16.48
C LEU A 344 41.18 5.16 15.44
#